data_AF-A0A964EDN0-F1
#
_entry.id   AF-A0A964EDN0-F1
#
_cell.length_a   1.000
_cell.length_b   1.000
_cell.length_c   1.000
_cell.angle_alpha   90.00
_cell.angle_beta   90.00
_cell.angle_gamma   90.00
#
_symmetry.space_group_name_H-M   'P 1'
#
loop_
_entity.id
_entity.type
_entity.pdbx_description
1 polymer ?
#
loop_
_entity_poly.entity_id
_entity_poly.type
_entity_poly.pdbx_seq_one_letter_code
_entity_poly.pdbx_strand_id
1 'polypeptide(L)'
;MRGQPAEERGVQTEVKEIDSARLLLIDATWIPCSDTTESLYIFRNGKTVYARGNSGVSFTLGETMLGGLTTVINAMESFTDTATLDSCTTIGVILAGPRYLLLNSRRPTDETKPLAAELAAIRKYARRRIERDIEKTLEYIEQRPNTGVKTDPELDPETLNRSLYNSPIASTWRCRGTVTVTAQIDARGNVRRAFVNEAPIEGKCASLLVMTALRAVTLSSFEPAVKIEGNTGAAWMNIVVSFGRKSVTSMEKSMTPELPAEEEPPSDDNTNQRTGNKDSAE
;
A
#
# COMPACT_ATOMS: atom_id res chain seq x y z
N MET A 1 37.87 30.77 36.77
CA MET A 1 36.95 29.62 36.61
C MET A 1 35.80 30.07 35.72
N ARG A 2 35.73 29.60 34.46
CA ARG A 2 34.59 29.84 33.57
C ARG A 2 34.01 28.46 33.22
N GLY A 3 32.77 28.21 33.62
CA GLY A 3 32.04 27.01 33.26
C GLY A 3 31.59 27.10 31.80
N GLN A 4 31.84 26.04 31.04
CA GLN A 4 31.27 25.81 29.71
C GLN A 4 29.84 25.28 29.86
N PRO A 5 28.87 25.69 29.02
CA PRO A 5 27.58 25.02 28.96
C PRO A 5 27.72 23.71 28.17
N ALA A 6 27.00 22.70 28.63
CA ALA A 6 26.97 21.36 28.07
C ALA A 6 26.35 21.36 26.66
N GLU A 7 27.00 20.65 25.74
CA GLU A 7 26.52 20.34 24.40
C GLU A 7 25.19 19.58 24.43
N GLU A 8 24.17 20.15 23.80
CA GLU A 8 23.01 19.41 23.34
C GLU A 8 23.47 18.41 22.26
N ARG A 9 23.48 17.12 22.61
CA ARG A 9 23.64 16.04 21.62
C ARG A 9 22.36 15.97 20.79
N GLY A 10 22.36 16.66 19.65
CA GLY A 10 21.42 16.39 18.58
C GLY A 10 21.54 14.93 18.16
N VAL A 11 20.48 14.17 18.35
CA VAL A 11 20.31 12.84 17.75
C VAL A 11 20.19 13.06 16.25
N GLN A 12 21.31 12.92 15.53
CA GLN A 12 21.29 12.82 14.08
C GLN A 12 20.69 11.45 13.72
N THR A 13 19.39 11.43 13.45
CA THR A 13 18.75 10.31 12.78
C THR A 13 19.25 10.33 11.33
N GLU A 14 20.32 9.59 11.03
CA GLU A 14 20.74 9.32 9.66
C GLU A 14 19.64 8.55 8.93
N VAL A 15 18.74 9.27 8.28
CA VAL A 15 17.76 8.69 7.36
C VAL A 15 18.50 8.25 6.11
N LYS A 16 18.95 6.98 6.08
CA LYS A 16 19.57 6.36 4.91
C LYS A 16 18.73 6.62 3.65
N GLU A 17 19.37 7.18 2.64
CA GLU A 17 18.78 7.44 1.34
C GLU A 17 18.31 6.11 0.71
N ILE A 18 16.98 5.93 0.61
CA ILE A 18 16.39 4.79 -0.10
C ILE A 18 16.55 5.05 -1.59
N ASP A 19 17.67 4.60 -2.18
CA ASP A 19 17.81 4.50 -3.63
C ASP A 19 16.87 3.39 -4.11
N SER A 20 15.63 3.77 -4.37
CA SER A 20 14.58 2.87 -4.80
C SER A 20 14.87 2.19 -6.15
N ALA A 21 15.82 2.71 -6.95
CA ALA A 21 16.30 2.03 -8.16
C ALA A 21 17.26 0.86 -7.82
N ARG A 22 18.03 0.94 -6.73
CA ARG A 22 18.84 -0.18 -6.22
C ARG A 22 18.00 -1.32 -5.65
N LEU A 23 16.80 -1.00 -5.18
CA LEU A 23 15.87 -1.98 -4.60
C LEU A 23 14.98 -2.67 -5.63
N LEU A 24 14.90 -2.19 -6.87
CA LEU A 24 14.07 -2.79 -7.91
C LEU A 24 14.65 -4.12 -8.39
N LEU A 25 13.81 -5.15 -8.47
CA LEU A 25 14.11 -6.42 -9.13
C LEU A 25 13.47 -6.48 -10.52
N ILE A 26 12.19 -6.12 -10.63
CA ILE A 26 11.40 -6.06 -11.86
C ILE A 26 10.46 -4.86 -11.83
N ASP A 27 10.34 -4.17 -12.96
CA ASP A 27 9.17 -3.38 -13.37
C ASP A 27 8.61 -3.98 -14.65
N ALA A 28 7.42 -4.55 -14.59
CA ALA A 28 6.75 -5.16 -15.74
C ALA A 28 5.42 -4.44 -16.01
N THR A 29 5.20 -4.07 -17.27
CA THR A 29 3.96 -3.43 -17.74
C THR A 29 3.37 -4.24 -18.88
N TRP A 30 2.12 -4.69 -18.70
CA TRP A 30 1.34 -5.33 -19.75
C TRP A 30 0.51 -4.28 -20.47
N ILE A 31 0.53 -4.37 -21.80
CA ILE A 31 -0.34 -3.59 -22.68
C ILE A 31 -1.33 -4.59 -23.28
N PRO A 32 -2.47 -4.86 -22.62
CA PRO A 32 -3.50 -5.71 -23.20
C PRO A 32 -4.29 -4.97 -24.29
N CYS A 33 -5.01 -5.71 -25.14
CA CYS A 33 -6.02 -5.14 -26.06
C CYS A 33 -7.20 -4.45 -25.34
N SER A 34 -7.34 -4.64 -24.02
CA SER A 34 -8.35 -3.94 -23.22
C SER A 34 -7.88 -2.53 -22.87
N ASP A 35 -8.81 -1.65 -22.52
CA ASP A 35 -8.50 -0.27 -22.11
C ASP A 35 -7.72 -0.14 -20.78
N THR A 36 -7.51 -1.26 -20.07
CA THR A 36 -6.82 -1.27 -18.78
C THR A 36 -5.39 -1.77 -18.89
N THR A 37 -4.41 -0.88 -18.71
CA THR A 37 -3.01 -1.24 -18.50
C THR A 37 -2.81 -1.91 -17.14
N GLU A 38 -1.80 -2.79 -17.06
CA GLU A 38 -1.41 -3.45 -15.82
C GLU A 38 0.08 -3.28 -15.59
N SER A 39 0.46 -3.04 -14.33
CA SER A 39 1.84 -2.86 -13.93
C SER A 39 2.16 -3.70 -12.70
N LEU A 40 3.35 -4.27 -12.65
CA LEU A 40 3.87 -5.08 -11.56
C LEU A 40 5.29 -4.62 -11.23
N TYR A 41 5.53 -4.22 -9.99
CA TYR A 41 6.86 -3.86 -9.50
C TYR A 41 7.22 -4.82 -8.39
N ILE A 42 8.39 -5.44 -8.51
CA ILE A 42 8.92 -6.37 -7.51
C ILE A 42 10.23 -5.78 -7.02
N PHE A 43 10.34 -5.65 -5.70
CA PHE A 43 11.58 -5.26 -5.03
C PHE A 43 12.44 -6.49 -4.73
N ARG A 44 13.74 -6.29 -4.58
CA ARG A 44 14.71 -7.34 -4.23
C ARG A 44 14.40 -8.05 -2.90
N ASN A 45 13.70 -7.37 -1.99
CA ASN A 45 13.26 -7.96 -0.72
C ASN A 45 11.90 -8.67 -0.81
N GLY A 46 11.36 -8.86 -2.02
CA GLY A 46 10.09 -9.57 -2.25
C GLY A 46 8.84 -8.73 -2.04
N LYS A 47 8.94 -7.51 -1.51
CA LYS A 47 7.81 -6.56 -1.56
C LYS A 47 7.43 -6.38 -3.03
N THR A 48 6.13 -6.34 -3.30
CA THR A 48 5.58 -6.33 -4.65
C THR A 48 4.38 -5.43 -4.67
N VAL A 49 4.28 -4.61 -5.71
CA VAL A 49 3.13 -3.76 -5.98
C VAL A 49 2.55 -4.18 -7.32
N TYR A 50 1.24 -4.28 -7.40
CA TYR A 50 0.53 -4.58 -8.64
C TYR A 50 -0.63 -3.61 -8.82
N ALA A 51 -0.81 -3.11 -10.03
CA ALA A 51 -1.85 -2.17 -10.41
C ALA A 51 -2.55 -2.64 -11.70
N ARG A 52 -3.87 -2.45 -11.77
CA ARG A 52 -4.71 -2.72 -12.94
C ARG A 52 -5.81 -1.67 -13.00
N GLY A 53 -5.78 -0.81 -14.02
CA GLY A 53 -6.74 0.30 -14.12
C GLY A 53 -6.69 1.17 -12.85
N ASN A 54 -7.83 1.37 -12.19
CA ASN A 54 -7.96 2.14 -10.95
C ASN A 54 -7.78 1.31 -9.67
N SER A 55 -7.43 0.02 -9.78
CA SER A 55 -7.24 -0.85 -8.61
C SER A 55 -5.77 -1.24 -8.44
N GLY A 56 -5.37 -1.56 -7.22
CA GLY A 56 -4.03 -2.06 -6.96
C GLY A 56 -3.83 -2.60 -5.55
N VAL A 57 -2.76 -3.37 -5.37
CA VAL A 57 -2.42 -4.05 -4.12
C VAL A 57 -0.91 -4.13 -3.94
N SER A 58 -0.48 -4.03 -2.69
CA SER A 58 0.89 -4.27 -2.22
C SER A 58 0.94 -5.52 -1.36
N PHE A 59 1.93 -6.37 -1.62
CA PHE A 59 2.11 -7.62 -0.92
C PHE A 59 3.56 -8.12 -0.95
N THR A 60 3.87 -9.15 -0.16
CA THR A 60 5.18 -9.79 -0.17
C THR A 60 5.12 -11.15 -0.84
N LEU A 61 6.06 -11.42 -1.74
CA LEU A 61 6.27 -12.76 -2.32
C LEU A 61 6.91 -13.68 -1.29
N GLY A 62 6.50 -14.95 -1.29
CA GLY A 62 7.20 -15.97 -0.51
C GLY A 62 8.62 -16.22 -1.04
N GLU A 63 9.52 -16.66 -0.16
CA GLU A 63 10.94 -16.86 -0.46
C GLU A 63 11.17 -17.76 -1.69
N THR A 64 10.40 -18.83 -1.83
CA THR A 64 10.49 -19.75 -2.98
C THR A 64 10.19 -19.05 -4.31
N MET A 65 9.13 -18.23 -4.35
CA MET A 65 8.71 -17.52 -5.57
C MET A 65 9.71 -16.42 -5.92
N LEU A 66 10.21 -15.70 -4.91
CA LEU A 66 11.26 -14.69 -5.10
C LEU A 66 12.59 -15.32 -5.57
N GLY A 67 12.98 -16.45 -4.98
CA GLY A 67 14.20 -17.18 -5.34
C GLY A 67 14.15 -17.69 -6.78
N GLY A 68 13.06 -18.35 -7.17
CA GLY A 68 12.86 -18.83 -8.55
C GLY A 68 12.93 -17.70 -9.57
N LEU A 69 12.22 -16.59 -9.30
CA LEU A 69 12.26 -15.41 -10.14
C LEU A 69 13.66 -14.80 -10.25
N THR A 70 14.39 -14.70 -9.12
CA THR A 70 15.75 -14.15 -9.10
C THR A 70 16.71 -15.00 -9.92
N THR A 71 16.60 -16.33 -9.85
CA THR A 71 17.38 -17.25 -10.68
C THR A 71 17.13 -17.02 -12.16
N VAL A 72 15.85 -16.90 -12.57
CA VAL A 72 15.49 -16.62 -13.97
C VAL A 72 16.07 -15.27 -14.42
N ILE A 73 15.91 -14.21 -13.63
CA ILE A 73 16.42 -12.85 -13.95
C ILE A 73 17.94 -12.82 -14.08
N ASN A 74 18.67 -13.54 -13.24
CA ASN A 74 20.13 -13.55 -13.25
C ASN A 74 20.68 -14.24 -14.49
N ALA A 75 19.92 -15.14 -15.11
CA ALA A 75 20.27 -15.79 -16.37
C ALA A 75 19.88 -14.97 -17.61
N MET A 76 19.16 -13.85 -17.46
CA MET A 76 18.61 -13.07 -18.57
C MET A 76 19.48 -11.85 -18.92
N GLU A 77 19.68 -11.63 -20.21
CA GLU A 77 20.24 -10.40 -20.76
C GLU A 77 19.13 -9.46 -21.27
N SER A 78 19.50 -8.26 -21.74
CA SER A 78 18.54 -7.39 -22.45
C SER A 78 18.07 -8.09 -23.72
N PHE A 79 16.76 -8.11 -23.96
CA PHE A 79 16.20 -8.93 -25.03
C PHE A 79 14.91 -8.34 -25.61
N THR A 80 14.80 -8.26 -26.93
CA THR A 80 13.54 -7.89 -27.58
C THR A 80 13.04 -9.07 -28.38
N ASP A 81 11.87 -9.59 -28.01
CA ASP A 81 11.19 -10.63 -28.77
C ASP A 81 10.70 -10.05 -30.09
N THR A 82 11.44 -10.25 -31.19
CA THR A 82 11.08 -9.63 -32.48
C THR A 82 9.99 -10.41 -33.21
N ALA A 83 9.62 -11.60 -32.74
CA ALA A 83 8.62 -12.44 -33.39
C ALA A 83 7.21 -12.08 -32.89
N THR A 84 6.39 -11.51 -33.77
CA THR A 84 4.93 -11.37 -33.56
C THR A 84 4.51 -10.51 -32.36
N LEU A 85 5.34 -9.55 -31.94
CA LEU A 85 4.90 -8.51 -31.00
C LEU A 85 3.80 -7.68 -31.64
N ASP A 86 2.58 -7.83 -31.13
CA ASP A 86 1.51 -6.87 -31.28
C ASP A 86 1.39 -6.09 -29.97
N SER A 87 0.93 -4.84 -30.09
CA SER A 87 0.54 -3.96 -28.99
C SER A 87 -0.20 -4.69 -27.87
N CYS A 88 -1.08 -5.65 -28.21
CA CYS A 88 -1.93 -6.39 -27.28
C CYS A 88 -1.30 -7.58 -26.55
N THR A 89 -0.13 -8.03 -26.99
CA THR A 89 0.58 -9.18 -26.39
C THR A 89 1.91 -8.76 -25.81
N THR A 90 2.19 -7.46 -25.78
CA THR A 90 3.49 -6.95 -25.37
C THR A 90 3.54 -6.80 -23.84
N ILE A 91 4.61 -7.32 -23.27
CA ILE A 91 5.05 -7.01 -21.91
C ILE A 91 6.34 -6.21 -22.02
N GLY A 92 6.33 -4.97 -21.54
CA GLY A 92 7.56 -4.23 -21.30
C GLY A 92 8.10 -4.59 -19.92
N VAL A 93 9.36 -5.02 -19.84
CA VAL A 93 10.00 -5.42 -18.59
C VAL A 93 11.32 -4.68 -18.42
N ILE A 94 11.51 -4.02 -17.28
CA ILE A 94 12.78 -3.47 -16.85
C ILE A 94 13.27 -4.35 -15.70
N LEU A 95 14.46 -4.90 -15.84
CA LEU A 95 15.10 -5.72 -14.80
C LEU A 95 16.06 -4.86 -13.98
N ALA A 96 16.49 -5.39 -12.84
CA ALA A 96 17.57 -4.76 -12.08
C ALA A 96 18.83 -4.53 -12.94
N GLY A 97 19.35 -3.29 -12.92
CA GLY A 97 20.46 -2.84 -13.78
C GLY A 97 19.96 -2.18 -15.08
N PRO A 98 20.83 -1.95 -16.08
CA PRO A 98 20.45 -1.32 -17.35
C PRO A 98 19.87 -2.34 -18.35
N ARG A 99 19.00 -3.24 -17.88
CA ARG A 99 18.45 -4.34 -18.71
C ARG A 99 16.96 -4.15 -18.96
N TYR A 100 16.56 -4.25 -20.22
CA TYR A 100 15.16 -4.15 -20.62
C TYR A 100 14.79 -5.32 -21.53
N LEU A 101 13.54 -5.75 -21.43
CA LEU A 101 12.96 -6.78 -22.27
C LEU A 101 11.61 -6.37 -22.83
N LEU A 102 11.36 -6.76 -24.07
CA LEU A 102 10.03 -6.73 -24.68
C LEU A 102 9.65 -8.19 -24.94
N LEU A 103 8.62 -8.67 -24.26
CA LEU A 103 8.21 -10.07 -24.28
C LEU A 103 6.85 -10.23 -24.96
N ASN A 104 6.68 -11.31 -25.72
CA ASN A 104 5.36 -11.72 -26.19
C ASN A 104 4.65 -12.56 -25.12
N SER A 105 3.59 -12.03 -24.52
CA SER A 105 2.83 -12.69 -23.46
C SER A 105 2.05 -13.92 -23.93
N ARG A 106 1.78 -14.06 -25.23
CA ARG A 106 0.98 -15.17 -25.79
C ARG A 106 1.87 -16.26 -26.38
N ARG A 107 3.00 -15.88 -26.96
CA ARG A 107 3.93 -16.78 -27.65
C ARG A 107 5.36 -16.41 -27.29
N PRO A 108 5.77 -16.57 -26.01
CA PRO A 108 7.15 -16.27 -25.63
C PRO A 108 8.10 -17.24 -26.33
N THR A 109 9.25 -16.73 -26.76
CA THR A 109 10.38 -17.55 -27.25
C THR A 109 10.90 -18.48 -26.16
N ASP A 110 11.65 -19.52 -26.52
CA ASP A 110 12.24 -20.43 -25.53
C ASP A 110 13.13 -19.71 -24.52
N GLU A 111 13.82 -18.64 -24.95
CA GLU A 111 14.64 -17.78 -24.10
C GLU A 111 13.80 -17.02 -23.07
N THR A 112 12.64 -16.49 -23.47
CA THR A 112 11.81 -15.61 -22.61
C THR A 112 10.71 -16.34 -21.85
N LYS A 113 10.40 -17.57 -22.26
CA LYS A 113 9.33 -18.41 -21.70
C LYS A 113 9.43 -18.62 -20.20
N PRO A 114 10.60 -18.86 -19.58
CA PRO A 114 10.70 -18.99 -18.12
C PRO A 114 10.24 -17.72 -17.40
N LEU A 115 10.71 -16.55 -17.83
CA LEU A 115 10.33 -15.27 -17.22
C LEU A 115 8.86 -14.94 -17.45
N ALA A 116 8.36 -15.15 -18.67
CA ALA A 116 6.95 -14.94 -18.99
C ALA A 116 6.03 -15.82 -18.13
N ALA A 117 6.43 -17.06 -17.85
CA ALA A 117 5.67 -17.98 -17.00
C ALA A 117 5.62 -17.50 -15.53
N GLU A 118 6.75 -17.10 -14.96
CA GLU A 118 6.82 -16.55 -13.59
C GLU A 118 5.99 -15.27 -13.46
N LEU A 119 6.15 -14.34 -14.40
CA LEU A 119 5.39 -13.09 -14.42
C LEU A 119 3.88 -13.34 -14.56
N ALA A 120 3.47 -14.32 -15.38
CA ALA A 120 2.07 -14.71 -15.52
C ALA A 120 1.51 -15.32 -14.23
N ALA A 121 2.28 -16.14 -13.52
CA ALA A 121 1.89 -16.74 -12.25
C ALA A 121 1.71 -15.65 -11.16
N ILE A 122 2.66 -14.73 -11.04
CA ILE A 122 2.60 -13.61 -10.08
C ILE A 122 1.44 -12.69 -10.42
N ARG A 123 1.24 -12.33 -11.69
CA ARG A 123 0.10 -11.53 -12.14
C ARG A 123 -1.24 -12.18 -11.79
N LYS A 124 -1.38 -13.49 -12.02
CA LYS A 124 -2.59 -14.25 -11.66
C LYS A 124 -2.82 -14.25 -10.16
N TYR A 125 -1.76 -14.40 -9.37
CA TYR A 125 -1.84 -14.32 -7.91
C TYR A 125 -2.29 -12.93 -7.44
N ALA A 126 -1.69 -11.87 -7.98
CA ALA A 126 -2.02 -10.48 -7.63
C ALA A 126 -3.47 -10.10 -7.98
N ARG A 127 -3.97 -10.51 -9.16
CA ARG A 127 -5.37 -10.29 -9.56
C ARG A 127 -6.37 -10.89 -8.57
N ARG A 128 -6.12 -12.12 -8.10
CA ARG A 128 -6.97 -12.76 -7.10
C ARG A 128 -7.03 -11.96 -5.79
N ARG A 129 -5.92 -11.33 -5.40
CA ARG A 129 -5.91 -10.47 -4.21
C ARG A 129 -6.78 -9.23 -4.39
N ILE A 130 -6.70 -8.59 -5.56
CA ILE A 130 -7.57 -7.45 -5.87
C ILE A 130 -9.05 -7.84 -5.79
N GLU A 131 -9.41 -8.93 -6.45
CA GLU A 131 -10.82 -9.33 -6.62
C GLU A 131 -11.46 -9.95 -5.37
N ARG A 132 -10.69 -10.51 -4.43
CA ARG A 132 -11.25 -11.26 -3.29
C ARG A 132 -10.76 -10.81 -1.93
N ASP A 133 -9.47 -10.48 -1.83
CA ASP A 133 -8.85 -10.21 -0.54
C ASP A 133 -9.11 -8.77 -0.10
N ILE A 134 -9.19 -7.83 -1.05
CA ILE A 134 -9.48 -6.41 -0.75
C ILE A 134 -10.88 -6.26 -0.17
N GLU A 135 -11.92 -6.77 -0.84
CA GLU A 135 -13.32 -6.65 -0.39
C GLU A 135 -13.49 -7.18 1.04
N LYS A 136 -12.99 -8.40 1.31
CA LYS A 136 -13.01 -8.99 2.65
C LYS A 136 -12.21 -8.18 3.69
N THR A 137 -11.12 -7.56 3.26
CA THR A 137 -10.30 -6.74 4.15
C THR A 137 -11.03 -5.43 4.48
N LEU A 138 -11.70 -4.82 3.51
CA LEU A 138 -12.54 -3.64 3.72
C LEU A 138 -13.67 -3.94 4.70
N GLU A 139 -14.43 -5.02 4.47
CA GLU A 139 -15.49 -5.46 5.39
C GLU A 139 -14.96 -5.65 6.82
N TYR A 140 -13.78 -6.27 6.97
CA TYR A 140 -13.15 -6.46 8.28
C TYR A 140 -12.74 -5.13 8.94
N ILE A 141 -12.15 -4.21 8.17
CA ILE A 141 -11.71 -2.89 8.66
C ILE A 141 -12.93 -2.07 9.10
N GLU A 142 -14.01 -2.07 8.32
CA GLU A 142 -15.26 -1.37 8.65
C GLU A 142 -15.90 -1.90 9.93
N GLN A 143 -15.85 -3.22 10.17
CA GLN A 143 -16.40 -3.84 11.37
C GLN A 143 -15.54 -3.59 12.62
N ARG A 144 -14.22 -3.45 12.47
CA ARG A 144 -13.27 -3.31 13.59
C ARG A 144 -12.15 -2.32 13.27
N PRO A 145 -12.47 -1.03 13.06
CA PRO A 145 -11.45 -0.04 12.76
C PRO A 145 -10.59 0.18 14.01
N ASN A 146 -9.32 -0.23 13.95
CA ASN A 146 -8.28 0.09 14.94
C ASN A 146 -8.69 -0.05 16.42
N THR A 147 -9.53 -1.03 16.76
CA THR A 147 -9.98 -1.25 18.14
C THR A 147 -8.79 -1.44 19.08
N GLY A 148 -8.73 -0.65 20.15
CA GLY A 148 -7.64 -0.68 21.12
C GLY A 148 -6.44 0.23 20.78
N VAL A 149 -6.54 1.05 19.73
CA VAL A 149 -5.56 2.08 19.38
C VAL A 149 -5.94 3.42 20.03
N LYS A 150 -4.96 4.09 20.63
CA LYS A 150 -5.08 5.42 21.25
C LYS A 150 -4.63 6.53 20.30
N THR A 151 -3.61 6.27 19.49
CA THR A 151 -3.13 7.21 18.46
C THR A 151 -2.97 6.49 17.13
N ASP A 152 -3.47 7.10 16.05
CA ASP A 152 -3.26 6.60 14.70
C ASP A 152 -1.77 6.64 14.31
N PRO A 153 -1.31 5.82 13.34
CA PRO A 153 0.02 5.96 12.78
C PRO A 153 0.21 7.33 12.14
N GLU A 154 1.43 7.87 12.15
CA GLU A 154 1.73 9.13 11.46
C GLU A 154 2.74 8.89 10.33
N LEU A 155 2.38 9.27 9.11
CA LEU A 155 3.27 9.26 7.94
C LEU A 155 4.20 10.47 7.98
N ASP A 156 5.51 10.24 7.86
CA ASP A 156 6.47 11.30 7.57
C ASP A 156 6.29 11.78 6.10
N PRO A 157 5.82 13.02 5.86
CA PRO A 157 5.58 13.53 4.51
C PRO A 157 6.83 13.58 3.64
N GLU A 158 8.03 13.69 4.23
CA GLU A 158 9.28 13.71 3.48
C GLU A 158 9.58 12.35 2.85
N THR A 159 9.28 11.26 3.56
CA THR A 159 9.51 9.88 3.06
C THR A 159 8.59 9.52 1.89
N LEU A 160 7.32 9.94 1.97
CA LEU A 160 6.36 9.77 0.89
C LEU A 160 6.78 10.56 -0.34
N ASN A 161 7.07 11.86 -0.17
CA ASN A 161 7.49 12.73 -1.27
C ASN A 161 8.75 12.19 -1.96
N ARG A 162 9.77 11.78 -1.21
CA ARG A 162 10.99 11.18 -1.76
C ARG A 162 10.68 9.94 -2.62
N SER A 163 9.74 9.12 -2.17
CA SER A 163 9.32 7.92 -2.89
C SER A 163 8.50 8.23 -4.14
N LEU A 164 7.77 9.35 -4.17
CA LEU A 164 7.02 9.84 -5.34
C LEU A 164 7.93 10.48 -6.40
N TYR A 165 8.93 11.28 -6.00
CA TYR A 165 9.80 12.02 -6.91
C TYR A 165 10.84 11.14 -7.65
N ASN A 166 11.08 9.92 -7.18
CA ASN A 166 11.91 8.91 -7.87
C ASN A 166 11.11 8.07 -8.90
N SER A 167 9.95 8.56 -9.34
CA SER A 167 9.20 8.02 -10.47
C SER A 167 9.32 8.98 -11.65
N PRO A 168 10.10 8.65 -12.71
CA PRO A 168 10.17 9.44 -13.95
C PRO A 168 8.81 9.71 -14.57
N ILE A 169 7.81 8.93 -14.16
CA ILE A 169 6.51 8.88 -14.74
C ILE A 169 5.60 10.02 -14.23
N ALA A 170 5.70 10.38 -12.94
CA ALA A 170 4.95 11.52 -12.39
C ALA A 170 5.45 12.87 -12.95
N SER A 171 6.76 13.00 -13.17
CA SER A 171 7.38 14.21 -13.71
C SER A 171 7.21 14.36 -15.23
N THR A 172 7.20 13.25 -15.98
CA THR A 172 7.19 13.29 -17.46
C THR A 172 5.78 13.28 -18.06
N TRP A 173 4.82 12.54 -17.48
CA TRP A 173 3.51 12.30 -18.12
C TRP A 173 2.42 13.32 -17.75
N ARG A 174 2.70 14.27 -16.84
CA ARG A 174 1.76 15.30 -16.37
C ARG A 174 0.39 14.75 -15.93
N CYS A 175 0.30 13.45 -15.63
CA CYS A 175 -0.92 12.82 -15.10
C CYS A 175 -1.30 13.51 -13.78
N ARG A 176 -2.58 13.81 -13.60
CA ARG A 176 -3.13 14.42 -12.39
C ARG A 176 -4.23 13.54 -11.84
N GLY A 177 -4.40 13.58 -10.53
CA GLY A 177 -5.43 12.81 -9.86
C GLY A 177 -5.08 12.59 -8.41
N THR A 178 -5.98 11.89 -7.73
CA THR A 178 -5.84 11.51 -6.34
C THR A 178 -6.03 10.01 -6.22
N VAL A 179 -5.21 9.37 -5.38
CA VAL A 179 -5.32 7.95 -5.05
C VAL A 179 -5.36 7.82 -3.54
N THR A 180 -6.41 7.18 -3.02
CA THR A 180 -6.53 6.83 -1.61
C THR A 180 -6.05 5.40 -1.41
N VAL A 181 -4.97 5.25 -0.66
CA VAL A 181 -4.36 3.96 -0.33
C VAL A 181 -4.68 3.62 1.12
N THR A 182 -5.32 2.48 1.35
CA THR A 182 -5.48 1.90 2.68
C THR A 182 -4.27 1.02 2.98
N ALA A 183 -3.57 1.30 4.07
CA ALA A 183 -2.36 0.59 4.47
C ALA A 183 -2.45 0.07 5.91
N GLN A 184 -1.91 -1.12 6.14
CA GLN A 184 -1.67 -1.66 7.49
C GLN A 184 -0.23 -1.35 7.89
N ILE A 185 -0.10 -0.52 8.92
CA ILE A 185 1.18 -0.16 9.54
C ILE A 185 1.41 -1.12 10.71
N ASP A 186 2.60 -1.71 10.78
CA ASP A 186 2.98 -2.58 11.90
C ASP A 186 3.52 -1.78 13.10
N ALA A 187 3.77 -2.45 14.22
CA ALA A 187 4.30 -1.83 15.43
C ALA A 187 5.72 -1.24 15.29
N ARG A 188 6.37 -1.45 14.15
CA ARG A 188 7.68 -0.88 13.81
C ARG A 188 7.58 0.25 12.77
N GLY A 189 6.36 0.66 12.40
CA GLY A 189 6.17 1.72 11.42
C GLY A 189 6.32 1.30 9.97
N ASN A 190 6.33 -0.01 9.68
CA ASN A 190 6.45 -0.51 8.31
C ASN A 190 5.07 -0.84 7.73
N VAL A 191 4.92 -0.59 6.42
CA VAL A 191 3.75 -1.06 5.66
C VAL A 191 3.85 -2.58 5.45
N ARG A 192 2.88 -3.31 6.03
CA ARG A 192 2.75 -4.76 5.86
C ARG A 192 1.85 -5.14 4.68
N ARG A 193 0.77 -4.37 4.50
CA ARG A 193 -0.22 -4.53 3.42
C ARG A 193 -0.67 -3.14 2.99
N ALA A 194 -0.94 -2.97 1.71
CA ALA A 194 -1.61 -1.78 1.22
C ALA A 194 -2.45 -2.11 -0.01
N PHE A 195 -3.52 -1.37 -0.24
CA PHE A 195 -4.35 -1.50 -1.43
C PHE A 195 -5.03 -0.18 -1.74
N VAL A 196 -5.47 -0.01 -2.99
CA VAL A 196 -6.24 1.17 -3.38
C VAL A 196 -7.67 1.00 -2.89
N ASN A 197 -8.13 1.97 -2.11
CA ASN A 197 -9.53 2.10 -1.72
C ASN A 197 -10.30 2.89 -2.77
N GLU A 198 -9.74 4.02 -3.21
CA GLU A 198 -10.37 4.91 -4.17
C GLU A 198 -9.33 5.52 -5.12
N ALA A 199 -9.66 5.61 -6.40
CA ALA A 199 -8.84 6.29 -7.40
C ALA A 199 -9.77 6.83 -8.52
N PRO A 200 -10.37 8.02 -8.35
CA PRO A 200 -11.24 8.64 -9.34
C PRO A 200 -10.40 9.21 -10.51
N ILE A 201 -9.72 8.32 -11.22
CA ILE A 201 -8.79 8.62 -12.30
C ILE A 201 -9.28 7.88 -13.53
N GLU A 202 -9.60 8.64 -14.57
CA GLU A 202 -10.03 8.07 -15.84
C GLU A 202 -8.86 7.91 -16.81
N GLY A 203 -8.99 6.91 -17.70
CA GLY A 203 -8.10 6.71 -18.83
C GLY A 203 -6.73 6.09 -18.50
N LYS A 204 -5.80 6.25 -19.44
CA LYS A 204 -4.52 5.51 -19.49
C LYS A 204 -3.55 5.85 -18.34
N CYS A 205 -3.80 6.92 -17.59
CA CYS A 205 -3.00 7.31 -16.43
C CYS A 205 -3.36 6.54 -15.15
N ALA A 206 -4.51 5.83 -15.10
CA ALA A 206 -5.01 5.24 -13.86
C ALA A 206 -4.02 4.25 -13.22
N SER A 207 -3.60 3.22 -13.96
CA SER A 207 -2.70 2.18 -13.42
C SER A 207 -1.38 2.77 -12.98
N LEU A 208 -0.97 3.85 -13.64
CA LEU A 208 0.30 4.51 -13.44
C LEU A 208 0.36 5.35 -12.16
N LEU A 209 -0.69 6.14 -11.93
CA LEU A 209 -0.86 6.89 -10.70
C LEU A 209 -1.07 5.96 -9.51
N VAL A 210 -1.90 4.91 -9.68
CA VAL A 210 -2.09 3.85 -8.69
C VAL A 210 -0.77 3.19 -8.32
N MET A 211 0.02 2.81 -9.33
CA MET A 211 1.31 2.16 -9.11
C MET A 211 2.27 3.05 -8.33
N THR A 212 2.33 4.32 -8.71
CA THR A 212 3.21 5.30 -8.09
C THR A 212 2.79 5.57 -6.64
N ALA A 213 1.48 5.70 -6.37
CA ALA A 213 0.95 5.91 -5.03
C ALA A 213 1.24 4.70 -4.12
N LEU A 214 0.91 3.48 -4.57
CA LEU A 214 1.17 2.26 -3.80
C LEU A 214 2.65 2.04 -3.54
N ARG A 215 3.51 2.27 -4.54
CA ARG A 215 4.97 2.22 -4.39
C ARG A 215 5.42 3.20 -3.31
N ALA A 216 4.97 4.44 -3.38
CA ALA A 216 5.37 5.47 -2.43
C ALA A 216 4.94 5.13 -1.00
N VAL A 217 3.68 4.74 -0.81
CA VAL A 217 3.17 4.30 0.50
C VAL A 217 3.94 3.10 1.03
N THR A 218 4.15 2.07 0.20
CA THR A 218 4.84 0.82 0.61
C THR A 218 6.29 1.04 1.06
N LEU A 219 6.95 2.06 0.52
CA LEU A 219 8.34 2.44 0.83
C LEU A 219 8.46 3.51 1.91
N SER A 220 7.35 4.13 2.32
CA SER A 220 7.37 5.15 3.36
C SER A 220 7.56 4.54 4.75
N SER A 221 8.06 5.37 5.67
CA SER A 221 8.16 5.03 7.08
C SER A 221 7.11 5.81 7.86
N PHE A 222 6.58 5.19 8.91
CA PHE A 222 5.52 5.73 9.73
C PHE A 222 5.95 5.69 11.19
N GLU A 223 5.50 6.66 11.97
CA GLU A 223 5.42 6.46 13.41
C GLU A 223 4.29 5.45 13.69
N PRO A 224 4.55 4.37 14.45
CA PRO A 224 3.55 3.35 14.70
C PRO A 224 2.45 3.87 15.62
N ALA A 225 1.25 3.32 15.47
CA ALA A 225 0.15 3.57 16.38
C ALA A 225 0.50 3.18 17.83
N VAL A 226 0.00 3.93 18.81
CA VAL A 226 0.10 3.56 20.23
C VAL A 226 -1.23 2.96 20.67
N LYS A 227 -1.19 1.80 21.32
CA LYS A 227 -2.38 1.15 21.90
C LYS A 227 -2.80 1.82 23.22
N ILE A 228 -4.03 1.55 23.66
CA ILE A 228 -4.53 2.02 24.96
C ILE A 228 -3.62 1.57 26.12
N GLU A 229 -3.04 0.38 26.01
CA GLU A 229 -2.07 -0.19 26.97
C GLU A 229 -0.69 0.51 26.97
N GLY A 230 -0.47 1.51 26.12
CA GLY A 230 0.77 2.29 26.03
C GLY A 230 1.84 1.69 25.12
N ASN A 231 1.66 0.46 24.62
CA ASN A 231 2.60 -0.19 23.70
C ASN A 231 2.29 0.14 22.23
N THR A 232 3.31 0.11 21.38
CA THR A 232 3.13 0.25 19.92
C THR A 232 2.33 -0.91 19.33
N GLY A 233 1.42 -0.61 18.41
CA GLY A 233 0.51 -1.57 17.79
C GLY A 233 0.43 -1.44 16.27
N ALA A 234 -0.16 -2.45 15.65
CA ALA A 234 -0.52 -2.37 14.24
C ALA A 234 -1.87 -1.66 14.08
N ALA A 235 -1.99 -0.85 13.03
CA ALA A 235 -3.21 -0.12 12.72
C ALA A 235 -3.38 0.07 11.21
N TRP A 236 -4.62 0.25 10.77
CA TRP A 236 -4.99 0.59 9.41
C TRP A 236 -5.12 2.11 9.26
N MET A 237 -4.70 2.65 8.12
CA MET A 237 -4.80 4.07 7.81
C MET A 237 -5.12 4.27 6.33
N ASN A 238 -5.93 5.29 6.03
CA ASN A 238 -6.14 5.80 4.68
C ASN A 238 -5.15 6.93 4.39
N ILE A 239 -4.46 6.84 3.27
CA ILE A 239 -3.43 7.79 2.85
C ILE A 239 -3.82 8.35 1.50
N VAL A 240 -4.07 9.65 1.45
CA VAL A 240 -4.47 10.36 0.22
C VAL A 240 -3.21 10.88 -0.48
N VAL A 241 -2.94 10.34 -1.68
CA VAL A 241 -1.81 10.73 -2.52
C VAL A 241 -2.31 11.57 -3.69
N SER A 242 -1.89 12.84 -3.75
CA SER A 242 -2.30 13.80 -4.78
C SER A 242 -1.19 14.09 -5.80
N PHE A 243 -1.51 14.04 -7.09
CA PHE A 243 -0.58 14.30 -8.20
C PHE A 243 -0.93 15.60 -8.94
N GLY A 244 0.04 16.49 -9.14
CA GLY A 244 -0.05 17.63 -10.08
C GLY A 244 -0.66 18.94 -9.55
N ARG A 245 -0.95 19.05 -8.24
CA ARG A 245 -1.02 20.34 -7.51
C ARG A 245 0.20 20.43 -6.60
N LYS A 246 0.55 21.61 -6.05
CA LYS A 246 1.50 21.69 -4.91
C LYS A 246 1.09 20.58 -3.95
N SER A 247 1.97 19.60 -3.71
CA SER A 247 1.65 18.34 -3.03
C SER A 247 1.08 18.62 -1.65
N VAL A 248 -0.25 18.71 -1.56
CA VAL A 248 -0.96 18.72 -0.29
C VAL A 248 -1.38 17.28 -0.07
N THR A 249 -0.58 16.61 0.76
CA THR A 249 -0.92 15.31 1.34
C THR A 249 -1.84 15.61 2.51
N SER A 250 -3.12 15.29 2.40
CA SER A 250 -4.02 15.31 3.56
C SER A 250 -4.07 13.91 4.15
N MET A 251 -3.73 13.79 5.43
CA MET A 251 -4.06 12.60 6.22
C MET A 251 -5.52 12.74 6.65
N GLU A 252 -6.36 11.80 6.27
CA GLU A 252 -7.68 11.68 6.87
C GLU A 252 -7.59 10.67 8.02
N LYS A 253 -7.99 11.12 9.22
CA LYS A 253 -8.04 10.28 10.43
C LYS A 253 -8.86 9.02 10.15
N SER A 254 -8.42 7.90 10.71
CA SER A 254 -9.22 6.68 10.65
C SER A 254 -10.55 6.92 11.37
N MET A 255 -11.67 6.47 10.78
CA MET A 255 -13.00 6.59 11.40
C MET A 255 -12.98 5.83 12.71
N THR A 256 -12.83 6.55 13.81
CA THR A 256 -13.14 6.06 15.15
C THR A 256 -14.66 6.08 15.24
N PRO A 257 -15.36 4.95 15.49
CA PRO A 257 -16.74 5.02 15.92
C PRO A 257 -16.71 5.74 17.27
N GLU A 258 -17.35 6.90 17.37
CA GLU A 258 -17.75 7.40 18.67
C GLU A 258 -18.65 6.33 19.29
N LEU A 259 -18.12 5.61 20.28
CA LEU A 259 -18.97 4.84 21.19
C LEU A 259 -19.95 5.86 21.77
N PRO A 260 -21.27 5.66 21.65
CA PRO A 260 -22.22 6.54 22.30
C PRO A 260 -21.87 6.57 23.78
N ALA A 261 -21.78 7.77 24.35
CA ALA A 261 -21.58 7.97 25.77
C ALA A 261 -22.58 7.05 26.51
N GLU A 262 -22.06 6.22 27.41
CA GLU A 262 -22.90 5.47 28.34
C GLU A 262 -23.73 6.52 29.11
N GLU A 263 -25.02 6.60 28.80
CA GLU A 263 -25.98 7.29 29.66
C GLU A 263 -25.93 6.57 31.00
N GLU A 264 -25.46 7.28 32.04
CA GLU A 264 -25.57 6.83 33.41
C GLU A 264 -27.03 6.42 33.69
N PRO A 265 -27.29 5.21 34.22
CA PRO A 265 -28.63 4.87 34.63
C PRO A 265 -29.05 5.84 35.75
N PRO A 266 -30.30 6.34 35.72
CA PRO A 266 -30.77 7.30 36.72
C PRO A 266 -30.68 6.67 38.12
N SER A 267 -30.12 7.46 39.04
CA SER A 267 -30.10 7.18 40.47
C SER A 267 -31.53 7.16 41.01
N ASP A 268 -32.05 5.97 41.32
CA ASP A 268 -33.28 5.82 42.08
C ASP A 268 -33.03 6.18 43.54
N ASP A 269 -33.27 7.44 43.86
CA ASP A 269 -33.44 7.94 45.21
C ASP A 269 -34.87 8.48 45.33
N ASN A 270 -35.79 7.66 45.83
CA ASN A 270 -36.79 8.19 46.74
C ASN A 270 -37.45 7.15 47.62
N THR A 271 -37.33 7.44 48.90
CA THR A 271 -37.95 6.76 50.02
C THR A 271 -39.41 7.19 50.13
N ASN A 272 -40.26 6.22 50.46
CA ASN A 272 -41.31 6.28 51.50
C ASN A 272 -42.80 6.56 51.16
N GLN A 273 -43.61 5.71 51.83
CA GLN A 273 -44.98 5.84 52.34
C GLN A 273 -46.15 5.49 51.38
N ARG A 274 -46.83 4.33 51.56
CA ARG A 274 -47.79 3.92 52.62
C ARG A 274 -49.21 4.41 52.32
N THR A 275 -50.06 3.49 51.85
CA THR A 275 -51.44 3.28 52.34
C THR A 275 -51.94 1.92 51.86
N GLY A 276 -52.46 1.11 52.79
CA GLY A 276 -53.13 -0.15 52.46
C GLY A 276 -54.63 0.01 52.30
N ASN A 277 -55.26 -0.96 51.65
CA ASN A 277 -56.41 -1.69 52.20
C ASN A 277 -56.75 -2.90 51.31
N LYS A 278 -57.02 -4.02 51.99
CA LYS A 278 -58.02 -5.06 51.75
C LYS A 278 -58.56 -5.23 50.31
N ASP A 279 -58.50 -6.45 49.78
CA ASP A 279 -59.64 -7.36 49.87
C ASP A 279 -59.26 -8.82 49.52
N SER A 280 -60.01 -9.72 50.14
CA SER A 280 -59.92 -11.19 50.04
C SER A 280 -60.89 -11.72 48.98
N ALA A 281 -60.48 -12.80 48.30
CA ALA A 281 -61.25 -13.83 47.57
C ALA A 281 -60.35 -14.30 46.41
N GLU A 282 -60.07 -15.56 46.13
CA GLU A 282 -60.64 -16.87 46.46
C GLU A 282 -59.50 -17.90 46.34
#